data_AF-A0A2E4GTQ2-F1
#
_entry.id   AF-A0A2E4GTQ2-F1
#
_cell.length_a   1.000
_cell.length_b   1.000
_cell.length_c   1.000
_cell.angle_alpha   90.00
_cell.angle_beta   90.00
_cell.angle_gamma   90.00
#
_symmetry.space_group_name_H-M   'P 1'
#
loop_
_entity.id
_entity.type
_entity.pdbx_description
1 polymer ?
#
loop_
_entity_poly.entity_id
_entity_poly.type
_entity_poly.pdbx_seq_one_letter_code
_entity_poly.pdbx_strand_id
1 'polypeptide(L)'
;MTNFETEEELPPPETGIRIVYLGPVSPHWDIQGLFGEQAVVDEFRRRTVARLQLLPPHDPQFRRNRERVNRDAERENLHLEWDLGVPEEDEE
;
A
#
# COMPACT_ATOMS: atom_id res chain seq x y z
N MET A 1 -34.51 -8.63 15.62
CA MET A 1 -33.36 -9.55 15.48
C MET A 1 -32.21 -8.68 15.05
N THR A 2 -31.25 -8.43 15.95
CA THR A 2 -30.07 -7.63 15.63
C THR A 2 -29.06 -8.61 15.04
N ASN A 3 -28.78 -8.49 13.74
CA ASN A 3 -27.67 -9.22 13.12
C ASN A 3 -26.39 -8.65 13.72
N PHE A 4 -25.72 -9.43 14.56
CA PHE A 4 -24.33 -9.18 14.92
C PHE A 4 -23.50 -9.74 13.77
N GLU A 5 -22.96 -8.86 12.94
CA GLU A 5 -21.84 -9.22 12.05
C GLU A 5 -20.66 -9.52 12.97
N THR A 6 -20.29 -10.80 13.08
CA THR A 6 -19.05 -11.20 13.72
C THR A 6 -17.92 -10.71 12.83
N GLU A 7 -17.20 -9.67 13.25
CA GLU A 7 -15.88 -9.36 12.71
C GLU A 7 -15.00 -10.58 12.95
N GLU A 8 -14.86 -11.43 11.92
CA GLU A 8 -13.81 -12.45 11.91
C GLU A 8 -12.47 -11.71 11.88
N GLU A 9 -11.75 -11.76 12.99
CA GLU A 9 -10.41 -11.20 13.10
C GLU A 9 -9.52 -11.95 12.10
N LEU A 10 -9.10 -11.27 11.03
CA LEU A 10 -8.20 -11.85 10.03
C LEU A 10 -6.91 -12.30 10.73
N PRO A 11 -6.30 -13.43 10.31
CA PRO A 11 -4.99 -13.81 10.83
C PRO A 11 -3.99 -12.68 10.54
N PRO A 12 -2.89 -12.58 11.31
CA PRO A 12 -1.85 -11.60 11.02
C PRO A 12 -1.36 -11.72 9.57
N PRO A 13 -1.03 -10.60 8.91
CA PRO A 13 -0.54 -10.62 7.53
C PRO A 13 0.77 -11.40 7.44
N GLU A 14 0.85 -12.35 6.50
CA GLU A 14 2.05 -13.17 6.27
C GLU A 14 3.04 -12.51 5.31
N THR A 15 2.61 -11.45 4.62
CA THR A 15 3.43 -10.70 3.66
C THR A 15 3.33 -9.21 3.94
N GLY A 16 4.48 -8.53 3.91
CA GLY A 16 4.61 -7.10 4.15
C GLY A 16 5.22 -6.38 2.96
N ILE A 17 4.68 -5.20 2.65
CA ILE A 17 5.07 -4.39 1.50
C ILE A 17 5.20 -2.93 1.95
N ARG A 18 6.22 -2.24 1.43
CA ARG A 18 6.38 -0.80 1.57
C ARG A 18 6.38 -0.11 0.21
N ILE A 19 5.60 0.95 0.07
CA ILE A 19 5.57 1.79 -1.12
C ILE A 19 6.34 3.07 -0.81
N VAL A 20 7.45 3.29 -1.50
CA VAL A 20 8.38 4.40 -1.27
C VAL A 20 8.24 5.43 -2.37
N TYR A 21 8.04 6.69 -2.02
CA TYR A 21 8.11 7.80 -2.95
C TYR A 21 9.57 8.14 -3.28
N LEU A 22 9.98 7.91 -4.52
CA LEU A 22 11.34 8.18 -5.01
C LEU A 22 11.57 9.64 -5.43
N GLY A 23 10.48 10.39 -5.65
CA GLY A 23 10.55 11.79 -6.04
C GLY A 23 9.77 12.13 -7.32
N PRO A 24 9.93 13.37 -7.82
CA PRO A 24 9.10 13.92 -8.89
C PRO A 24 9.49 13.42 -10.30
N VAL A 25 10.48 12.54 -10.42
CA VAL A 25 10.93 11.97 -11.70
C VAL A 25 10.50 10.51 -11.76
N SER A 26 9.98 10.08 -12.91
CA SER A 26 9.56 8.68 -13.11
C SER A 26 10.76 7.73 -13.07
N PRO A 27 10.67 6.56 -12.40
CA PRO A 27 9.50 6.10 -11.63
C PRO A 27 9.35 6.83 -10.29
N HIS A 28 8.15 7.37 -10.02
CA HIS A 28 7.87 8.10 -8.77
C HIS A 28 7.83 7.19 -7.54
N TRP A 29 7.66 5.88 -7.75
CA TRP A 29 7.36 4.92 -6.70
C TRP A 29 8.26 3.70 -6.83
N ASP A 30 8.83 3.28 -5.71
CA ASP A 30 9.36 1.93 -5.54
C ASP A 30 8.41 1.12 -4.65
N ILE A 31 8.34 -0.18 -4.91
CA ILE A 31 7.58 -1.11 -4.10
C ILE A 31 8.61 -2.05 -3.52
N GLN A 32 8.61 -2.30 -2.23
CA GLN A 32 9.61 -3.12 -1.56
C GLN A 32 8.89 -4.22 -0.78
N GLY A 33 9.36 -5.46 -0.90
CA GLY A 33 8.94 -6.53 0.00
C GLY A 33 9.67 -6.34 1.33
N LEU A 34 8.93 -6.34 2.42
CA LEU A 34 9.47 -6.31 3.79
C LEU A 34 9.72 -7.74 4.28
N PHE A 35 8.72 -8.60 4.12
CA PHE A 35 8.72 -10.02 4.48
C PHE A 35 7.64 -10.77 3.69
N GLY A 36 7.66 -12.11 3.77
CA GLY A 36 6.66 -12.97 3.13
C GLY A 36 7.09 -13.54 1.78
N GLU A 37 6.13 -14.00 1.00
CA GLU A 37 6.39 -14.71 -0.26
C GLU A 37 6.66 -13.74 -1.42
N GLN A 38 7.79 -13.92 -2.11
CA GLN A 38 8.20 -13.04 -3.20
C GLN A 38 7.18 -13.00 -4.35
N ALA A 39 6.50 -14.12 -4.64
CA ALA A 39 5.50 -14.18 -5.71
C ALA A 39 4.31 -13.24 -5.43
N VAL A 40 3.86 -13.17 -4.17
CA VAL A 40 2.79 -12.27 -3.71
C VAL A 40 3.23 -10.82 -3.82
N VAL A 41 4.45 -10.51 -3.36
CA VAL A 41 5.05 -9.17 -3.48
C VAL A 41 5.12 -8.73 -4.95
N ASP A 42 5.56 -9.60 -5.85
CA ASP A 42 5.71 -9.29 -7.28
C ASP A 42 4.36 -9.08 -7.96
N GLU A 43 3.33 -9.85 -7.59
CA GLU A 43 1.98 -9.67 -8.10
C GLU A 43 1.35 -8.36 -7.64
N PHE A 44 1.47 -8.04 -6.35
CA PHE A 44 1.00 -6.78 -5.80
C PHE A 44 1.73 -5.59 -6.42
N ARG A 45 3.07 -5.68 -6.55
CA ARG A 45 3.92 -4.69 -7.22
C ARG A 45 3.40 -4.38 -8.62
N ARG A 46 3.14 -5.39 -9.45
CA ARG A 46 2.66 -5.18 -10.84
C ARG A 46 1.38 -4.35 -10.89
N ARG A 47 0.41 -4.65 -10.02
CA ARG A 47 -0.88 -3.93 -9.96
C ARG A 47 -0.73 -2.53 -9.40
N THR A 48 0.10 -2.36 -8.36
CA THR A 48 0.37 -1.07 -7.72
C THR A 48 1.11 -0.12 -8.64
N VAL A 49 2.16 -0.58 -9.34
CA VAL A 49 2.89 0.22 -10.35
C VAL A 49 1.94 0.67 -11.44
N ALA A 50 1.12 -0.22 -12.01
CA ALA A 50 0.18 0.15 -13.07
C ALA A 50 -0.84 1.22 -12.63
N ARG A 51 -1.19 1.24 -11.33
CA ARG A 51 -2.15 2.21 -10.78
C ARG A 51 -1.52 3.54 -10.41
N LEU A 52 -0.28 3.54 -9.94
CA LEU A 52 0.44 4.75 -9.50
C LEU A 52 1.34 5.34 -10.58
N GLN A 53 1.45 4.69 -11.74
CA GLN A 53 2.26 5.14 -12.86
C GLN A 53 1.93 6.59 -13.22
N LEU A 54 2.96 7.45 -13.23
CA LEU A 54 2.86 8.90 -13.53
C LEU A 54 2.02 9.72 -12.53
N LEU A 55 1.68 9.17 -11.36
CA LEU A 55 0.91 9.88 -10.34
C LEU A 55 1.78 10.22 -9.14
N PRO A 56 2.37 11.43 -9.09
CA PRO A 56 3.05 11.89 -7.89
C PRO A 56 2.05 12.18 -6.74
N PRO A 57 2.52 12.30 -5.48
CA PRO A 57 1.65 12.49 -4.31
C PRO A 57 0.71 13.70 -4.35
N HIS A 58 1.07 14.76 -5.09
CA HIS A 58 0.29 15.99 -5.22
C HIS A 58 -0.78 15.90 -6.32
N ASP A 59 -0.81 14.84 -7.11
CA ASP A 59 -1.82 14.64 -8.14
C ASP A 59 -3.22 14.38 -7.52
N PRO A 60 -4.29 15.03 -7.99
CA PRO A 60 -5.64 14.80 -7.45
C PRO A 60 -6.11 13.33 -7.50
N GLN A 61 -5.67 12.56 -8.51
CA GLN A 61 -6.01 11.16 -8.67
C GLN A 61 -5.22 10.25 -7.74
N PHE A 62 -4.06 10.68 -7.24
CA PHE A 62 -3.21 9.91 -6.33
C PHE A 62 -3.99 9.42 -5.11
N ARG A 63 -4.76 10.30 -4.44
CA ARG A 63 -5.51 9.94 -3.22
C ARG A 63 -6.49 8.78 -3.47
N ARG A 64 -7.18 8.78 -4.61
CA ARG A 64 -8.12 7.71 -4.99
C ARG A 64 -7.42 6.41 -5.31
N ASN A 65 -6.27 6.49 -5.97
CA ASN A 65 -5.48 5.33 -6.34
C ASN A 65 -4.79 4.72 -5.11
N ARG A 66 -4.30 5.55 -4.19
CA ARG A 66 -3.79 5.14 -2.88
C ARG A 66 -4.84 4.35 -2.10
N GLU A 67 -6.05 4.87 -2.01
CA GLU A 67 -7.16 4.18 -1.34
C GLU A 67 -7.48 2.82 -1.99
N ARG A 68 -7.43 2.73 -3.32
CA ARG A 68 -7.60 1.46 -4.04
C ARG A 68 -6.46 0.48 -3.74
N VAL A 69 -5.22 0.95 -3.62
CA VAL A 69 -4.07 0.11 -3.23
C VAL A 69 -4.22 -0.39 -1.80
N ASN A 70 -4.64 0.47 -0.87
CA ASN A 70 -4.90 0.08 0.53
C ASN A 70 -5.98 -1.01 0.60
N ARG A 71 -7.10 -0.83 -0.11
CA ARG A 71 -8.16 -1.84 -0.14
C ARG A 71 -7.75 -3.15 -0.82
N ASP A 72 -6.85 -3.11 -1.79
CA ASP A 72 -6.28 -4.34 -2.36
C ASP A 72 -5.41 -5.06 -1.32
N ALA A 73 -4.59 -4.33 -0.55
CA ALA A 73 -3.79 -4.91 0.52
C ALA A 73 -4.67 -5.51 1.63
N GLU A 74 -5.72 -4.81 2.07
CA GLU A 74 -6.69 -5.31 3.05
C GLU A 74 -7.36 -6.62 2.57
N ARG A 75 -7.83 -6.65 1.31
CA ARG A 75 -8.48 -7.83 0.72
C ARG A 75 -7.56 -9.06 0.65
N GLU A 76 -6.27 -8.81 0.52
CA GLU A 76 -5.25 -9.85 0.42
C GLU A 76 -4.54 -10.12 1.75
N ASN A 77 -5.00 -9.49 2.84
CA ASN A 77 -4.39 -9.58 4.17
C ASN A 77 -2.87 -9.29 4.14
N LEU A 78 -2.49 -8.19 3.49
CA LEU A 78 -1.11 -7.74 3.38
C LEU A 78 -0.83 -6.61 4.37
N HIS A 79 0.33 -6.64 5.00
CA HIS A 79 0.85 -5.48 5.73
C HIS A 79 1.36 -4.45 4.72
N LEU A 80 0.85 -3.23 4.76
CA LEU A 80 1.20 -2.18 3.81
C LEU A 80 1.68 -0.91 4.51
N GLU A 81 2.88 -0.47 4.14
CA GLU A 81 3.47 0.78 4.59
C GLU A 81 3.62 1.77 3.44
N TRP A 82 3.45 3.06 3.74
CA TRP A 82 3.72 4.16 2.82
C TRP A 82 4.86 5.00 3.36
N ASP A 83 5.95 5.09 2.62
CA ASP A 83 7.05 6.00 2.89
C ASP A 83 7.00 7.12 1.85
N LEU A 84 6.53 8.29 2.26
CA LEU A 84 6.44 9.47 1.38
C LEU A 84 7.69 10.35 1.45
N GLY A 85 8.70 9.96 2.24
CA GLY A 85 9.90 10.77 2.49
C GLY A 85 9.62 12.09 3.22
N VAL A 86 8.46 12.22 3.85
CA VAL A 86 8.16 13.33 4.77
C VAL A 86 8.64 12.88 6.14
N PRO A 87 9.53 13.65 6.82
CA PRO A 87 9.86 13.34 8.21
C PRO A 87 8.56 13.28 8.99
N GLU A 88 8.35 12.20 9.76
CA GLU A 88 7.27 12.18 10.74
C GLU A 88 7.48 13.44 11.59
N GLU A 89 6.47 14.32 11.67
CA GLU A 89 6.54 15.45 12.59
C GLU A 89 6.69 14.80 13.96
N ASP A 90 7.87 14.95 14.57
CA ASP A 90 8.14 14.45 15.92
C ASP A 90 6.99 14.97 16.81
N GLU A 91 6.06 14.09 17.19
CA GLU A 91 5.02 14.39 18.17
C GLU A 91 5.74 14.55 19.52
N GLU A 92 6.19 15.78 19.83
CA GLU A 92 6.68 16.19 21.15
C GLU A 92 5.57 16.13 22.22
#